data_AF-A0A7R7VGH0-F1
#
_entry.id   AF-A0A7R7VGH0-F1
#
_cell.length_a   1.000
_cell.length_b   1.000
_cell.length_c   1.000
_cell.angle_alpha   90.00
_cell.angle_beta   90.00
_cell.angle_gamma   90.00
#
_symmetry.space_group_name_H-M   'P 1'
#
loop_
_entity.id
_entity.type
_entity.pdbx_description
1 polymer ?
#
loop_
_entity_poly.entity_id
_entity_poly.type
_entity_poly.pdbx_seq_one_letter_code
_entity_poly.pdbx_strand_id
1 'polypeptide(L)'
;MKDFCIRVGHVVFGSKPGWYIPKLYLVGEDIDPIDLKDVIWAEATRRQAVTNEFLFEEYGNIPLIPYMGHGFKPETGSGHHRKVVRCCMFASEFGDGELRWEEGSFRGSFPADVQKRVEENWKDYGFAG
;
A
#
# COMPACT_ATOMS: atom_id res chain seq x y z
N MET A 1 -4.76 1.63 14.49
CA MET A 1 -4.51 2.17 13.14
C MET A 1 -3.65 3.43 13.14
N LYS A 2 -4.16 4.62 13.54
CA LYS A 2 -3.43 5.90 13.42
C LYS A 2 -2.02 5.86 14.03
N ASP A 3 -1.92 5.48 15.31
CA ASP A 3 -0.64 5.47 16.01
C ASP A 3 0.36 4.48 15.40
N PHE A 4 -0.14 3.35 14.88
CA PHE A 4 0.68 2.40 14.13
C PHE A 4 1.24 3.03 12.85
N CYS A 5 0.40 3.66 12.03
CA CYS A 5 0.81 4.31 10.79
C CYS A 5 1.82 5.43 11.05
N ILE A 6 1.59 6.23 12.10
CA ILE A 6 2.49 7.30 12.54
C ILE A 6 3.85 6.71 12.95
N ARG A 7 3.84 5.66 13.78
CA ARG A 7 5.06 4.99 14.24
C ARG A 7 5.86 4.38 13.08
N VAL A 8 5.19 3.72 12.14
CA VAL A 8 5.85 3.17 10.94
C VAL A 8 6.51 4.30 10.13
N GLY A 9 5.79 5.41 9.91
CA GLY A 9 6.35 6.56 9.20
C GLY A 9 7.59 7.13 9.87
N HIS A 10 7.58 7.32 11.20
CA HIS A 10 8.76 7.79 11.94
C HIS A 10 9.95 6.83 11.83
N VAL A 11 9.72 5.51 11.94
CA VAL A 11 10.79 4.50 11.84
C VAL A 11 11.40 4.50 10.43
N VAL A 12 10.56 4.48 9.39
CA VAL A 12 11.04 4.38 8.02
C VAL A 12 11.67 5.70 7.59
N PHE A 13 10.98 6.83 7.70
CA PHE A 13 11.47 8.12 7.21
C PHE A 13 12.63 8.69 8.04
N GLY A 14 12.75 8.29 9.32
CA GLY A 14 13.92 8.60 10.14
C GLY A 14 15.17 7.78 9.80
N SER A 15 15.05 6.75 8.95
CA SER A 15 16.18 5.91 8.54
C SER A 15 16.90 6.45 7.30
N LYS A 16 18.17 6.10 7.13
CA LYS A 16 18.95 6.45 5.93
C LYS A 16 18.27 5.97 4.62
N PRO A 17 17.78 4.72 4.50
CA PRO A 17 17.03 4.29 3.32
C PRO A 17 15.73 5.07 3.10
N GLY A 18 15.05 5.48 4.17
CA GLY A 18 13.80 6.25 4.10
C GLY A 18 13.94 7.64 3.47
N TRP A 19 15.15 8.20 3.41
CA TRP A 19 15.40 9.47 2.73
C TRP A 19 14.98 9.43 1.25
N TYR A 20 15.17 8.27 0.60
CA TYR A 20 14.85 8.04 -0.82
C TYR A 20 13.37 7.77 -1.08
N ILE A 21 12.58 7.50 -0.04
CA ILE A 21 11.18 7.05 -0.16
C ILE A 21 10.24 8.17 0.30
N PRO A 22 9.51 8.82 -0.63
CA PRO A 22 8.58 9.90 -0.26
C PRO A 22 7.20 9.40 0.18
N LYS A 23 6.82 8.18 -0.22
CA LYS A 23 5.48 7.61 -0.03
C LYS A 23 5.59 6.17 0.44
N LEU A 24 4.82 5.80 1.44
CA LEU A 24 4.65 4.43 1.93
C LEU A 24 3.18 4.01 1.78
N TYR A 25 2.97 2.79 1.33
CA TYR A 25 1.65 2.15 1.28
C TYR A 25 1.66 1.00 2.28
N LEU A 26 0.73 1.03 3.23
CA LEU A 26 0.51 -0.07 4.17
C LEU A 26 -0.68 -0.87 3.67
N VAL A 27 -0.47 -2.15 3.41
CA VAL A 27 -1.46 -3.06 2.83
C VAL A 27 -1.65 -4.26 3.76
N GLY A 28 -2.82 -4.89 3.67
CA GLY A 28 -3.15 -6.12 4.42
C GLY A 28 -2.37 -7.32 3.90
N GLU A 29 -2.46 -8.44 4.62
CA GLU A 29 -1.75 -9.68 4.26
C GLU A 29 -2.27 -10.33 2.97
N ASP A 30 -3.46 -9.97 2.54
CA ASP A 30 -4.09 -10.46 1.31
C ASP A 30 -3.61 -9.74 0.04
N ILE A 31 -2.77 -8.71 0.18
CA ILE A 31 -2.21 -7.94 -0.93
C ILE A 31 -0.75 -8.34 -1.13
N ASP A 32 -0.38 -8.74 -2.35
CA ASP A 32 1.04 -8.92 -2.71
C ASP A 32 1.71 -7.54 -2.93
N PRO A 33 2.66 -7.11 -2.09
CA PRO A 33 3.33 -5.81 -2.25
C PRO A 33 4.29 -5.76 -3.45
N ILE A 34 4.61 -6.90 -4.08
CA ILE A 34 5.47 -6.99 -5.26
C ILE A 34 4.64 -6.82 -6.55
N ASP A 35 3.36 -7.22 -6.55
CA ASP A 35 2.46 -6.96 -7.67
C ASP A 35 1.89 -5.54 -7.61
N LEU A 36 2.32 -4.70 -8.54
CA LEU A 36 1.85 -3.33 -8.64
C LEU A 36 0.32 -3.23 -8.85
N LYS A 37 -0.31 -4.23 -9.50
CA LYS A 37 -1.77 -4.25 -9.71
C LYS A 37 -2.50 -4.42 -8.38
N ASP A 38 -2.03 -5.32 -7.53
CA ASP A 38 -2.58 -5.57 -6.19
C ASP A 38 -2.45 -4.31 -5.32
N VAL A 39 -1.30 -3.64 -5.36
CA VAL A 39 -1.08 -2.38 -4.63
C VAL A 39 -1.99 -1.25 -5.14
N ILE A 40 -2.17 -1.11 -6.46
CA ILE A 40 -3.08 -0.11 -7.05
C ILE A 40 -4.52 -0.40 -6.63
N TRP A 41 -4.95 -1.66 -6.67
CA TRP A 41 -6.29 -2.06 -6.25
C TRP A 41 -6.54 -1.73 -4.77
N ALA A 42 -5.58 -2.05 -3.89
CA ALA A 42 -5.65 -1.73 -2.47
C ALA A 42 -5.72 -0.21 -2.22
N GLU A 43 -4.90 0.58 -2.92
CA GLU A 43 -4.89 2.03 -2.82
C GLU A 43 -6.22 2.65 -3.25
N ALA A 44 -6.77 2.19 -4.37
CA ALA A 44 -7.98 2.75 -4.94
C ALA A 44 -9.24 2.41 -4.13
N THR A 45 -9.29 1.23 -3.50
CA THR A 45 -10.51 0.68 -2.90
C THR A 45 -10.54 0.72 -1.37
N ARG A 46 -9.37 0.69 -0.69
CA ARG A 46 -9.31 0.58 0.78
C ARG A 46 -8.92 1.87 1.47
N ARG A 47 -8.14 2.73 0.80
CA ARG A 47 -7.76 4.03 1.37
C ARG A 47 -8.95 5.00 1.27
N GLN A 48 -9.52 5.40 2.40
CA GLN A 48 -10.49 6.49 2.43
C GLN A 48 -9.78 7.85 2.28
N ALA A 49 -10.31 8.71 1.39
CA ALA A 49 -9.71 10.02 1.11
C ALA A 49 -9.63 10.86 2.39
N VAL A 50 -8.50 11.55 2.59
CA VAL A 50 -8.18 12.38 3.77
C VAL A 50 -8.02 11.59 5.09
N THR A 51 -8.77 10.51 5.28
CA THR A 51 -8.88 9.80 6.57
C THR A 51 -7.71 8.86 6.83
N ASN A 52 -7.19 8.22 5.78
CA ASN A 52 -6.15 7.19 5.89
C ASN A 52 -4.79 7.67 5.31
N GLU A 53 -4.54 8.97 5.35
CA GLU A 53 -3.30 9.58 4.90
C GLU A 53 -2.61 10.33 6.05
N PHE A 54 -1.35 10.00 6.33
CA PHE A 54 -0.57 10.58 7.42
C PHE A 54 0.65 11.27 6.85
N LEU A 55 0.69 12.60 6.99
CA LEU A 55 1.71 13.47 6.42
C LEU A 55 2.82 13.74 7.45
N PHE A 56 4.06 13.80 6.97
CA PHE A 56 5.25 14.05 7.77
C PHE A 56 6.05 15.18 7.15
N GLU A 57 6.37 16.20 7.95
CA GLU A 57 7.09 17.40 7.51
C GLU A 57 8.52 17.43 8.06
N GLU A 58 8.84 16.59 9.03
CA GLU A 58 10.09 16.60 9.77
C GLU A 58 11.27 16.00 8.99
N TYR A 59 10.99 15.26 7.91
CA TYR A 59 11.98 14.50 7.17
C TYR A 59 12.22 15.06 5.77
N GLY A 60 13.50 15.29 5.46
CA GLY A 60 13.93 15.66 4.12
C GLY A 60 13.71 14.53 3.09
N ASN A 61 13.71 14.90 1.82
CA ASN A 61 13.61 13.97 0.69
C ASN A 61 14.83 14.12 -0.22
N ILE A 62 15.11 13.08 -1.01
CA ILE A 62 16.08 13.22 -2.09
C ILE A 62 15.57 14.22 -3.15
N PRO A 63 16.35 15.26 -3.51
CA PRO A 63 15.93 16.27 -4.48
C PRO A 63 15.79 15.74 -5.92
N LEU A 64 16.26 14.51 -6.19
CA LEU A 64 16.15 13.84 -7.50
C LEU A 64 14.73 13.42 -7.86
N ILE A 65 13.80 13.38 -6.90
CA ILE A 65 12.38 13.19 -7.21
C ILE A 65 11.91 14.47 -7.93
N PRO A 66 11.35 14.40 -9.16
CA PRO A 66 11.14 15.58 -10.00
C PRO A 66 10.32 16.70 -9.34
N TYR A 67 9.26 16.36 -8.60
CA TYR A 67 8.43 17.37 -7.94
C TYR A 67 9.11 18.02 -6.71
N MET A 68 10.18 17.42 -6.19
CA MET A 68 10.97 18.00 -5.10
C MET A 68 11.93 19.07 -5.62
N GLY A 69 12.65 18.77 -6.70
CA GLY A 69 13.63 19.68 -7.28
C GLY A 69 13.04 20.75 -8.21
N HIS A 70 11.94 20.42 -8.89
CA HIS A 70 11.35 21.25 -9.94
C HIS A 70 9.86 21.56 -9.74
N GLY A 71 9.26 21.06 -8.66
CA GLY A 71 7.86 21.34 -8.33
C GLY A 71 7.69 22.63 -7.52
N PHE A 72 6.49 22.80 -6.97
CA PHE A 72 6.19 23.91 -6.07
C PHE A 72 7.01 23.81 -4.79
N LYS A 73 7.47 24.95 -4.28
CA LYS A 73 8.20 25.00 -3.00
C LYS A 73 7.28 24.50 -1.87
N PRO A 74 7.83 23.77 -0.88
CA PRO A 74 7.03 23.31 0.25
C PRO A 74 6.60 24.50 1.13
N GLU A 75 5.32 24.53 1.49
CA GLU A 75 4.74 25.48 2.44
C GLU A 75 4.68 24.87 3.85
N THR A 76 5.78 24.30 4.31
CA THR A 76 5.91 23.61 5.60
C THR A 76 6.87 24.38 6.50
N GLY A 77 6.70 24.29 7.82
CA GLY A 77 7.58 24.97 8.77
C GLY A 77 9.03 24.48 8.73
N SER A 78 9.25 23.24 8.28
CA SER A 78 10.57 22.62 8.12
C SER A 78 11.27 22.99 6.81
N GLY A 79 10.54 23.52 5.82
CA GLY A 79 11.03 23.69 4.45
C GLY A 79 11.21 22.37 3.68
N HIS A 80 10.67 21.26 4.18
CA HIS A 80 10.67 19.97 3.49
C HIS A 80 9.33 19.68 2.84
N HIS A 81 9.35 19.06 1.65
CA HIS A 81 8.14 18.49 1.09
C HIS A 81 7.62 17.35 1.97
N ARG A 82 6.31 17.30 2.13
CA ARG A 82 5.63 16.27 2.91
C ARG A 82 5.95 14.87 2.39
N LYS A 83 6.41 14.00 3.29
CA LYS A 83 6.33 12.55 3.09
C LYS A 83 4.97 12.05 3.56
N VAL A 84 4.59 10.86 3.13
CA VAL A 84 3.25 10.33 3.41
C VAL A 84 3.23 8.83 3.65
N VAL A 85 2.50 8.42 4.68
CA VAL A 85 2.04 7.04 4.86
C VAL A 85 0.57 6.97 4.45
N ARG A 86 0.25 6.08 3.51
CA ARG A 86 -1.10 5.78 3.04
C ARG A 86 -1.50 4.42 3.58
N CYS A 87 -2.51 4.41 4.45
CA CYS A 87 -3.03 3.18 5.01
C CYS A 87 -4.12 2.62 4.09
N CYS A 88 -3.81 1.54 3.41
CA CYS A 88 -4.72 0.75 2.59
C CYS A 88 -5.24 -0.50 3.34
N MET A 89 -5.14 -0.49 4.66
CA MET A 89 -5.78 -1.46 5.56
C MET A 89 -7.02 -0.83 6.20
N PHE A 90 -8.06 -1.63 6.39
CA PHE A 90 -9.25 -1.27 7.15
C PHE A 90 -8.97 -1.29 8.66
N ALA A 91 -9.81 -0.57 9.42
CA ALA A 91 -9.67 -0.50 10.86
C ALA A 91 -9.76 -1.87 11.56
N SER A 92 -10.56 -2.81 11.01
CA SER A 92 -10.71 -4.17 11.55
C SER A 92 -9.43 -5.01 11.47
N GLU A 93 -8.56 -4.77 10.49
CA GLU A 93 -7.29 -5.50 10.32
C GLU A 93 -6.28 -5.19 11.44
N PHE A 94 -6.50 -4.13 12.22
CA PHE A 94 -5.70 -3.81 13.40
C PHE A 94 -6.24 -4.43 14.69
N GLY A 95 -7.38 -5.12 14.62
CA GLY A 95 -8.07 -5.74 15.76
C GLY A 95 -7.68 -7.20 15.93
N ASP A 96 -8.66 -8.09 15.74
CA ASP A 96 -8.50 -9.55 15.79
C ASP A 96 -7.79 -10.13 14.54
N GLY A 97 -7.64 -9.32 13.49
CA GLY A 97 -7.05 -9.74 12.22
C GLY A 97 -8.03 -10.52 11.33
N GLU A 98 -9.30 -10.63 11.72
CA GLU A 98 -10.29 -11.29 10.88
C GLU A 98 -10.75 -10.37 9.74
N LEU A 99 -10.51 -10.81 8.51
CA LEU A 99 -11.05 -10.16 7.32
C LEU A 99 -12.55 -10.43 7.26
N ARG A 100 -13.35 -9.37 7.24
CA ARG A 100 -14.82 -9.44 7.17
C ARG A 100 -15.33 -9.49 5.72
N TRP A 101 -14.44 -9.77 4.79
CA TRP A 101 -14.68 -9.80 3.36
C TRP A 101 -13.85 -10.93 2.75
N GLU A 102 -14.31 -11.39 1.59
CA GLU A 102 -13.56 -12.26 0.71
C GLU A 102 -13.19 -11.47 -0.54
N GLU A 103 -11.97 -11.66 -1.02
CA GLU A 103 -11.53 -11.07 -2.29
C GLU A 103 -12.33 -11.70 -3.43
N GLY A 104 -12.98 -10.85 -4.23
CA GLY A 104 -13.74 -11.23 -5.43
C GLY A 104 -12.84 -11.63 -6.61
N SER A 105 -11.95 -12.59 -6.42
CA SER A 105 -10.99 -13.07 -7.43
C SER A 105 -10.93 -14.59 -7.50
N PHE A 106 -10.25 -15.13 -8.50
CA PHE A 106 -10.03 -16.57 -8.61
C PHE A 106 -9.30 -17.14 -7.38
N ARG A 107 -8.35 -16.38 -6.83
CA ARG A 107 -7.58 -16.73 -5.62
C ARG A 107 -8.44 -16.70 -4.36
N GLY A 108 -9.30 -15.70 -4.21
CA GLY A 108 -10.05 -15.45 -2.98
C GLY A 108 -11.45 -16.07 -2.90
N SER A 109 -12.10 -16.33 -4.04
CA SER A 109 -13.52 -16.72 -4.10
C SER A 109 -13.76 -18.21 -4.41
N PHE A 110 -12.71 -19.01 -4.62
CA PHE A 110 -12.84 -20.42 -4.96
C PHE A 110 -12.02 -21.31 -4.01
N PRO A 111 -12.51 -22.49 -3.61
CA PRO A 111 -11.73 -23.45 -2.81
C PRO A 111 -10.46 -23.93 -3.53
N ALA A 112 -9.44 -24.32 -2.76
CA ALA A 112 -8.13 -24.71 -3.29
C ALA A 112 -8.17 -25.90 -4.26
N ASP A 113 -9.07 -26.86 -4.04
CA ASP A 113 -9.26 -28.01 -4.94
C ASP A 113 -9.86 -27.60 -6.29
N VAL A 114 -10.76 -26.60 -6.28
CA VAL A 114 -11.33 -26.01 -7.50
C VAL A 114 -10.26 -25.22 -8.25
N GLN A 115 -9.50 -24.38 -7.55
CA GLN A 115 -8.41 -23.59 -8.15
C GLN A 115 -7.41 -24.51 -8.86
N LYS A 116 -6.90 -25.52 -8.13
CA LYS A 116 -5.97 -26.51 -8.66
C LYS A 116 -6.52 -27.25 -9.88
N ARG A 117 -7.78 -27.70 -9.81
CA ARG A 117 -8.41 -28.39 -10.93
C ARG A 117 -8.47 -27.50 -12.18
N VAL A 118 -8.82 -26.23 -12.03
CA VAL A 118 -8.90 -25.30 -13.17
C VAL A 118 -7.53 -25.05 -13.77
N GLU A 119 -6.51 -24.86 -12.94
CA GLU A 119 -5.12 -24.66 -13.39
C GLU A 119 -4.57 -25.89 -14.13
N GLU A 120 -4.79 -27.09 -13.58
CA GLU A 120 -4.31 -28.36 -14.19
C GLU A 120 -4.96 -28.65 -15.54
N ASN A 121 -6.23 -28.28 -15.72
CA ASN A 121 -7.01 -28.59 -16.93
C ASN A 121 -7.14 -27.39 -17.89
N TRP A 122 -6.44 -26.27 -17.65
CA TRP A 122 -6.62 -25.02 -18.40
C TRP A 122 -6.44 -25.21 -19.92
N LYS A 123 -5.44 -26.00 -20.32
CA LYS A 123 -5.19 -26.35 -21.72
C LYS A 123 -6.23 -27.30 -22.30
N ASP A 124 -6.72 -28.24 -21.50
CA ASP A 124 -7.77 -29.19 -21.91
C ASP A 124 -9.12 -28.50 -22.13
N TYR A 125 -9.34 -27.37 -21.44
CA TYR A 125 -10.49 -26.48 -21.69
C TYR A 125 -10.35 -25.66 -22.97
N GLY A 126 -9.20 -25.71 -23.66
CA GLY A 126 -8.95 -25.01 -24.91
C GLY A 126 -8.36 -23.61 -24.75
N PHE A 127 -7.93 -23.22 -23.55
CA PHE A 127 -7.23 -21.96 -23.33
C PHE A 127 -5.72 -22.11 -23.54
N ALA A 128 -5.06 -21.06 -24.03
CA ALA A 128 -3.61 -21.03 -24.09
C ALA A 128 -3.03 -20.95 -22.67
N GLY A 129 -1.97 -21.72 -22.43
CA GLY A 129 -1.20 -21.68 -21.17
C GLY A 129 0.09 -20.90 -21.30
#